data_AF-A0A8T6FWM4-F1
#
_entry.id   AF-A0A8T6FWM4-F1
#
_cell.length_a   1.000
_cell.length_b   1.000
_cell.length_c   1.000
_cell.angle_alpha   90.00
_cell.angle_beta   90.00
_cell.angle_gamma   90.00
#
_symmetry.space_group_name_H-M   'P 1'
#
loop_
_entity.id
_entity.type
_entity.pdbx_description
1 polymer ?
#
loop_
_entity_poly.entity_id
_entity_poly.type
_entity_poly.pdbx_seq_one_letter_code
_entity_poly.pdbx_strand_id
1 'polypeptide(L)'
;FGTNDLTQTTFGLSRDDAGRFLTDYLDTQVLSVDPFVEIDTEGVGGLVRIAAERGRGAKPGLKLGICGEHGGDPASVGFFHRTGLDYVSCSPYRVPIARLAAAQAAVAGE
;
A
#
# COMPACT_ATOMS: atom_id res chain seq x y z
N PHE A 1 -4.36 3.83 7.41
CA PHE A 1 -4.11 2.43 7.06
C PHE A 1 -2.72 2.05 7.50
N GLY A 2 -2.61 1.09 8.42
CA GLY A 2 -1.35 0.43 8.78
C GLY A 2 -1.19 -0.81 7.91
N THR A 3 -0.68 -0.63 6.70
CA THR A 3 -0.68 -1.70 5.69
C THR A 3 0.28 -2.83 5.99
N ASN A 4 1.28 -2.63 6.87
CA ASN A 4 2.16 -3.71 7.29
C ASN A 4 1.34 -4.82 7.98
N ASP A 5 0.61 -4.47 9.04
CA ASP A 5 -0.24 -5.42 9.76
C ASP A 5 -1.41 -5.92 8.92
N LEU A 6 -1.98 -5.05 8.08
CA LEU A 6 -3.05 -5.46 7.17
C LEU A 6 -2.55 -6.52 6.17
N THR A 7 -1.33 -6.38 5.65
CA THR A 7 -0.72 -7.39 4.77
C THR A 7 -0.48 -8.69 5.52
N GLN A 8 0.10 -8.63 6.72
CA GLN A 8 0.34 -9.82 7.54
C GLN A 8 -0.96 -10.62 7.78
N THR A 9 -2.03 -9.92 8.13
CA THR A 9 -3.33 -10.56 8.42
C THR A 9 -4.07 -11.00 7.17
N THR A 10 -3.92 -10.30 6.04
CA THR A 10 -4.56 -10.67 4.77
C THR A 10 -3.91 -11.90 4.15
N PHE A 11 -2.57 -11.95 4.12
CA PHE A 11 -1.83 -13.09 3.58
C PHE A 11 -1.66 -14.23 4.60
N GLY A 12 -1.85 -13.97 5.89
CA GLY A 12 -1.52 -14.93 6.96
C GLY A 12 -0.01 -15.13 7.13
N LEU A 13 0.79 -14.08 6.89
CA LEU A 13 2.25 -14.12 6.93
C LEU A 13 2.78 -13.24 8.06
N SER A 14 3.62 -13.80 8.92
CA SER A 14 4.45 -13.02 9.84
C SER A 14 5.63 -12.43 9.06
N ARG A 15 5.80 -11.11 9.06
CA ARG A 15 6.89 -10.43 8.35
C ARG A 15 8.26 -10.88 8.86
N ASP A 16 8.37 -11.09 10.17
CA ASP A 16 9.63 -11.49 10.82
C ASP A 16 10.02 -12.94 10.48
N ASP A 17 9.06 -13.80 10.14
CA ASP A 17 9.30 -15.21 9.78
C ASP A 17 9.30 -15.44 8.26
N ALA A 18 8.67 -14.55 7.49
CA ALA A 18 8.47 -14.70 6.04
C ALA A 18 9.78 -14.80 5.26
N GLY A 19 10.87 -14.18 5.75
CA GLY A 19 12.18 -14.23 5.10
C GLY A 19 12.74 -15.64 4.88
N ARG A 20 12.19 -16.67 5.56
CA ARG A 20 12.60 -18.08 5.39
C ARG A 20 12.10 -18.73 4.10
N PHE A 21 11.05 -18.20 3.48
CA PHE A 21 10.42 -18.80 2.28
C PHE A 21 9.98 -17.77 1.24
N LEU A 22 9.97 -16.48 1.57
CA LEU A 22 9.50 -15.44 0.66
C LEU A 22 10.35 -15.37 -0.61
N THR A 23 11.67 -15.57 -0.50
CA THR A 23 12.56 -15.67 -1.65
C THR A 23 12.15 -16.79 -2.60
N ASP A 24 11.84 -17.98 -2.07
CA ASP A 24 11.39 -19.11 -2.89
C ASP A 24 10.08 -18.79 -3.61
N TYR A 25 9.16 -18.07 -2.96
CA TYR A 25 7.89 -17.65 -3.56
C TYR A 25 8.09 -16.66 -4.72
N LEU A 26 9.08 -15.77 -4.61
CA LEU A 26 9.43 -14.84 -5.68
C LEU A 26 10.14 -15.56 -6.84
N ASP A 27 11.10 -16.43 -6.53
CA ASP A 27 11.87 -17.19 -7.53
C ASP A 27 11.00 -18.15 -8.33
N THR A 28 10.00 -18.75 -7.67
CA THR A 28 9.02 -19.65 -8.30
C THR A 28 7.78 -18.94 -8.85
N GLN A 29 7.75 -17.59 -8.79
CA GLN A 29 6.65 -16.74 -9.27
C GLN A 29 5.29 -17.05 -8.64
N VAL A 30 5.27 -17.61 -7.43
CA VAL A 30 4.06 -17.67 -6.60
C VAL A 30 3.64 -16.24 -6.21
N LEU A 31 4.62 -15.37 -5.96
CA LEU A 31 4.43 -13.93 -5.80
C LEU A 31 5.28 -13.19 -6.84
N SER A 32 4.77 -12.10 -7.38
CA SER A 32 5.50 -11.25 -8.34
C SER A 32 6.42 -10.24 -7.65
N VAL A 33 6.03 -9.79 -6.45
CA VAL A 33 6.74 -8.78 -5.64
C VAL A 33 6.60 -9.12 -4.16
N ASP A 34 7.53 -8.62 -3.34
CA ASP A 34 7.40 -8.72 -1.88
C ASP A 34 6.19 -7.87 -1.42
N PRO A 35 5.14 -8.49 -0.85
CA PRO A 35 3.91 -7.80 -0.48
C PRO A 35 4.09 -6.84 0.72
N PHE A 36 5.24 -6.87 1.40
CA PHE A 36 5.59 -5.92 2.46
C PHE A 36 6.35 -4.68 1.94
N VAL A 37 6.72 -4.67 0.66
CA VAL A 37 7.41 -3.56 -0.01
C VAL A 37 6.47 -2.83 -0.96
N GLU A 38 5.77 -3.57 -1.82
CA GLU A 38 4.77 -3.07 -2.75
C GLU A 38 3.38 -3.63 -2.38
N ILE A 39 2.36 -2.77 -2.40
CA ILE A 39 1.01 -3.16 -1.99
C ILE A 39 0.42 -4.19 -2.96
N ASP A 40 -0.04 -5.31 -2.43
CA ASP A 40 -0.92 -6.20 -3.18
C ASP A 40 -2.23 -5.46 -3.51
N THR A 41 -2.39 -5.06 -4.77
CA THR A 41 -3.52 -4.23 -5.18
C THR A 41 -4.85 -4.97 -5.23
N GLU A 42 -4.85 -6.31 -5.37
CA GLU A 42 -6.07 -7.10 -5.49
C GLU A 42 -6.61 -7.47 -4.10
N GLY A 43 -5.79 -8.10 -3.26
CA GLY A 43 -6.20 -8.53 -1.92
C GLY A 43 -6.18 -7.40 -0.91
N VAL A 44 -4.99 -6.99 -0.44
CA VAL A 44 -4.84 -5.93 0.58
C VAL A 44 -5.43 -4.62 0.09
N GLY A 45 -5.17 -4.26 -1.17
CA GLY A 45 -5.73 -3.08 -1.83
C GLY A 45 -7.25 -3.15 -1.94
N GLY A 46 -7.82 -4.33 -2.17
CA GLY A 46 -9.27 -4.55 -2.12
C GLY A 46 -9.88 -4.17 -0.76
N LEU A 47 -9.24 -4.58 0.34
CA LEU A 47 -9.68 -4.19 1.69
C LEU A 47 -9.56 -2.68 1.94
N VAL A 48 -8.49 -2.04 1.43
CA VAL A 48 -8.32 -0.58 1.51
C VAL A 48 -9.44 0.13 0.77
N ARG A 49 -9.83 -0.32 -0.44
CA ARG A 49 -10.95 0.27 -1.21
C ARG A 49 -12.27 0.14 -0.43
N ILE A 50 -12.59 -1.06 0.07
CA ILE A 50 -13.81 -1.30 0.86
C ILE A 50 -13.87 -0.38 2.07
N ALA A 51 -12.77 -0.26 2.81
CA ALA A 51 -12.70 0.60 4.00
C ALA A 51 -12.84 2.08 3.65
N ALA A 52 -12.22 2.54 2.55
CA ALA A 52 -12.32 3.92 2.10
C ALA A 52 -13.74 4.29 1.65
N GLU A 53 -14.37 3.42 0.86
CA GLU A 53 -15.75 3.58 0.38
C GLU A 53 -16.73 3.61 1.55
N ARG A 54 -16.72 2.57 2.40
CA ARG A 54 -17.65 2.48 3.54
C ARG A 54 -17.42 3.60 4.56
N GLY A 55 -16.16 3.93 4.82
CA GLY A 55 -15.81 5.01 5.75
C GLY A 55 -16.34 6.36 5.30
N ARG A 56 -16.20 6.69 4.01
CA ARG A 56 -16.71 7.95 3.44
C ARG A 56 -18.23 7.92 3.19
N GLY A 57 -18.81 6.75 2.94
CA GLY A 57 -20.26 6.57 2.90
C GLY A 57 -20.92 6.86 4.24
N ALA A 58 -20.29 6.45 5.35
CA ALA A 58 -20.78 6.73 6.71
C ALA A 58 -20.43 8.15 7.19
N LYS A 59 -19.25 8.67 6.83
CA LYS A 59 -18.80 10.01 7.19
C LYS A 59 -18.22 10.73 5.96
N PRO A 60 -19.02 11.54 5.27
CA PRO A 60 -18.54 12.37 4.18
C PRO A 60 -17.37 13.24 4.63
N GLY A 61 -16.32 13.31 3.81
CA GLY A 61 -15.10 14.07 4.14
C GLY A 61 -14.18 13.41 5.18
N LEU A 62 -14.41 12.15 5.56
CA LEU A 62 -13.45 11.40 6.38
C LEU A 62 -12.07 11.40 5.73
N LYS A 63 -11.08 11.91 6.47
CA LYS A 63 -9.68 11.94 6.08
C LYS A 63 -9.06 10.56 6.22
N LEU A 64 -8.44 10.09 5.15
CA LEU A 64 -7.83 8.78 5.06
C LEU A 64 -6.38 8.92 4.62
N GLY A 65 -5.49 8.18 5.26
CA GLY A 65 -4.10 8.11 4.85
C GLY A 65 -3.47 6.78 5.18
N ILE A 66 -2.25 6.60 4.72
CA ILE A 66 -1.44 5.38 4.82
C ILE A 66 -0.16 5.71 5.60
N CYS A 67 0.30 4.77 6.43
CA CYS A 67 1.62 4.80 7.03
C CYS A 67 2.38 3.48 6.81
N GLY A 68 3.71 3.57 6.77
CA GLY A 68 4.61 2.43 6.63
C GLY A 68 5.31 2.39 5.29
N GLU A 69 5.89 1.24 4.98
CA GLU A 69 6.81 1.03 3.87
C GLU A 69 6.18 1.33 2.51
N HIS A 70 4.94 0.87 2.29
CA HIS A 70 4.16 1.13 1.08
C HIS A 70 3.90 2.62 0.85
N GLY A 71 3.92 3.45 1.91
CA GLY A 71 3.75 4.90 1.77
C GLY A 71 4.92 5.60 1.07
N GLY A 72 6.05 4.91 0.89
CA GLY A 72 7.23 5.40 0.18
C GLY A 72 7.57 4.62 -1.09
N ASP A 73 6.74 3.66 -1.49
CA ASP A 73 6.87 2.89 -2.72
C ASP A 73 6.07 3.56 -3.86
N PRO A 74 6.67 3.89 -5.01
CA PRO A 74 5.97 4.62 -6.08
C PRO A 74 4.71 3.94 -6.63
N ALA A 75 4.73 2.63 -6.84
CA ALA A 75 3.58 1.89 -7.37
C ALA A 75 2.41 1.92 -6.37
N SER A 76 2.73 1.68 -5.09
CA SER A 76 1.78 1.77 -3.98
C SER A 76 1.20 3.17 -3.82
N VAL A 77 2.04 4.23 -3.89
CA VAL A 77 1.59 5.62 -3.85
C VAL A 77 0.61 5.92 -4.98
N GLY A 78 0.87 5.44 -6.19
CA GLY A 78 -0.06 5.54 -7.32
C GLY A 78 -1.40 4.85 -7.03
N PHE A 79 -1.37 3.64 -6.47
CA PHE A 79 -2.59 2.94 -6.03
C PHE A 79 -3.39 3.73 -4.98
N PHE A 80 -2.73 4.30 -3.97
CA PHE A 80 -3.39 5.09 -2.92
C PHE A 80 -3.97 6.40 -3.46
N HIS A 81 -3.31 7.02 -4.44
CA HIS A 81 -3.84 8.18 -5.16
C HIS A 81 -5.17 7.84 -5.85
N ARG A 82 -5.20 6.77 -6.67
CA ARG A 82 -6.41 6.32 -7.38
C ARG A 82 -7.53 5.88 -6.44
N THR A 83 -7.18 5.34 -5.27
CA THR A 83 -8.15 5.01 -4.21
C THR A 83 -8.67 6.25 -3.48
N GLY A 84 -8.08 7.43 -3.76
CA GLY A 84 -8.51 8.72 -3.25
C GLY A 84 -8.09 8.97 -1.81
N LEU A 85 -7.00 8.38 -1.31
CA LEU A 85 -6.47 8.71 0.02
C LEU A 85 -5.97 10.16 0.05
N ASP A 86 -6.12 10.82 1.19
CA ASP A 86 -5.77 12.23 1.37
C ASP A 86 -4.26 12.45 1.55
N TYR A 87 -3.54 11.47 2.09
CA TYR A 87 -2.10 11.56 2.30
C TYR A 87 -1.40 10.20 2.40
N VAL A 88 -0.09 10.21 2.13
CA VAL A 88 0.83 9.12 2.45
C VAL A 88 1.85 9.56 3.50
N SER A 89 2.25 8.64 4.37
CA SER A 89 3.26 8.86 5.39
C SER A 89 4.33 7.77 5.28
N CYS A 90 5.59 8.18 5.17
CA CYS A 90 6.74 7.31 4.99
C CYS A 90 7.94 7.82 5.81
N SER A 91 9.01 7.02 5.86
CA SER A 91 10.24 7.40 6.55
C SER A 91 10.86 8.69 5.95
N PRO A 92 11.60 9.49 6.73
CA PRO A 92 12.10 10.79 6.30
C PRO A 92 12.85 10.76 4.96
N TYR A 93 13.69 9.74 4.74
CA TYR A 93 14.47 9.59 3.52
C TYR A 93 13.65 9.21 2.29
N ARG A 94 12.44 8.63 2.48
CA ARG A 94 11.51 8.31 1.38
C ARG A 94 10.57 9.45 1.04
N VAL A 95 10.53 10.53 1.83
CA VAL A 95 9.66 11.69 1.56
C VAL A 95 9.87 12.27 0.15
N PRO A 96 11.10 12.46 -0.36
CA PRO A 96 11.29 12.95 -1.74
C PRO A 96 10.71 12.01 -2.80
N ILE A 97 10.86 10.70 -2.60
CA ILE A 97 10.34 9.65 -3.50
C ILE A 97 8.80 9.68 -3.49
N ALA A 98 8.18 9.68 -2.31
CA ALA A 98 6.73 9.72 -2.17
C ALA A 98 6.13 10.99 -2.79
N ARG A 99 6.80 12.15 -2.64
CA ARG A 99 6.38 13.41 -3.28
C ARG A 99 6.43 13.34 -4.80
N LEU A 100 7.51 12.79 -5.36
CA LEU A 100 7.64 12.63 -6.81
C LEU A 100 6.58 11.65 -7.35
N ALA A 101 6.43 10.49 -6.71
CA ALA A 101 5.44 9.49 -7.10
C ALA A 101 4.00 10.02 -7.03
N ALA A 102 3.66 10.76 -5.97
CA ALA A 102 2.34 11.39 -5.85
C ALA A 102 2.10 12.44 -6.95
N ALA A 103 3.13 13.23 -7.30
CA ALA A 103 3.04 14.18 -8.40
C ALA A 103 2.86 13.48 -9.75
N GLN A 104 3.62 12.40 -10.00
CA GLN A 104 3.50 11.58 -11.20
C GLN A 104 2.10 10.97 -11.34
N ALA A 105 1.55 10.41 -10.26
CA ALA A 105 0.19 9.88 -10.24
C ALA A 105 -0.83 10.96 -10.59
N ALA A 106 -0.71 12.16 -10.01
CA ALA A 106 -1.62 13.27 -10.27
C ALA A 106 -1.57 13.80 -11.71
N VAL A 107 -0.40 13.80 -12.37
CA VAL A 107 -0.27 14.27 -13.76
C VAL A 107 -0.54 13.20 -14.80
N ALA A 108 -0.44 11.91 -14.44
CA ALA A 108 -0.77 10.81 -15.34
C ALA A 108 -2.27 10.74 -15.69
N GLY A 109 -3.13 11.41 -14.90
CA GLY A 109 -4.56 11.49 -15.16
C GLY A 109 -5.32 10.19 -14.89
N GLU A 110 -4.77 9.31 -14.06
CA GLU A 110 -5.40 8.07 -13.60
C GLU A 110 -6.15 8.23 -12.27
#